data_AF-A0A2U1CLJ0-F1
#
_entry.id   AF-A0A2U1CLJ0-F1
#
_cell.length_a   1.000
_cell.length_b   1.000
_cell.length_c   1.000
_cell.angle_alpha   90.00
_cell.angle_beta   90.00
_cell.angle_gamma   90.00
#
_symmetry.space_group_name_H-M   'P 1'
#
loop_
_entity.id
_entity.type
_entity.pdbx_description
1 polymer ?
#
loop_
_entity_poly.entity_id
_entity_poly.type
_entity_poly.pdbx_seq_one_letter_code
_entity_poly.pdbx_strand_id
1 'polypeptide(L)'
;MALLLAGTTAAATAHAQRAASGVEPHVNLDASLSATGQTGNADIAQQLGPTVVVAVPAAPGEKLFDDPPPREGGWKGLARLLQAMSPGVDTSIPMTPSQITDRISAMMDSGQYAEALDVIDRRIAQREAEMAMANDVQLLFLRGRALSGLGRHNDAIRHYLNMTTQFPELPEPWNNLAVEYVSLGKLDMAHDALQMALAANPAYPAAQANMGWVRLMQARRSFENAPGAPGARQAAEQTAEILRR
;
A
#
# COMPACT_ATOMS: atom_id res chain seq x y z
N MET A 1 57.33 21.24 16.71
CA MET A 1 56.83 19.85 16.64
C MET A 1 55.45 19.83 17.27
N ALA A 2 54.40 20.03 16.48
CA ALA A 2 53.00 19.92 16.89
C ALA A 2 52.20 19.46 15.67
N LEU A 3 51.68 18.25 15.78
CA LEU A 3 50.95 17.47 14.79
C LEU A 3 49.46 17.62 15.14
N LEU A 4 48.58 18.02 14.22
CA LEU A 4 47.12 17.97 14.45
C LEU A 4 46.35 17.79 13.13
N LEU A 5 46.10 16.51 12.86
CA LEU A 5 44.85 15.87 12.39
C LEU A 5 44.02 16.59 11.33
N ALA A 6 44.17 16.12 10.09
CA ALA A 6 43.21 16.26 9.01
C ALA A 6 41.94 15.43 9.32
N GLY A 7 40.80 16.09 9.52
CA GLY A 7 39.49 15.47 9.54
C GLY A 7 38.93 15.38 8.13
N THR A 8 38.81 14.16 7.60
CA THR A 8 38.14 13.89 6.33
C THR A 8 36.63 13.93 6.51
N THR A 9 35.96 14.93 5.92
CA THR A 9 34.51 14.94 5.80
C THR A 9 34.08 13.96 4.71
N ALA A 10 33.45 12.85 5.09
CA ALA A 10 32.75 11.97 4.16
C ALA A 10 31.46 12.67 3.69
N ALA A 11 31.46 13.16 2.46
CA ALA A 11 30.25 13.64 1.80
C ALA A 11 29.36 12.44 1.46
N ALA A 12 28.22 12.33 2.15
CA ALA A 12 27.15 11.43 1.74
C ALA A 12 26.55 11.96 0.44
N THR A 13 26.90 11.32 -0.68
CA THR A 13 26.29 11.57 -1.98
C THR A 13 24.84 11.11 -1.95
N ALA A 14 23.91 12.03 -1.71
CA ALA A 14 22.50 11.82 -2.00
C ALA A 14 22.35 11.62 -3.51
N HIS A 15 22.05 10.39 -3.93
CA HIS A 15 21.66 10.11 -5.31
C HIS A 15 20.29 10.74 -5.55
N ALA A 16 20.29 11.91 -6.19
CA ALA A 16 19.09 12.46 -6.81
C ALA A 16 18.55 11.44 -7.82
N GLN A 17 17.50 10.71 -7.43
CA GLN A 17 16.75 9.88 -8.36
C GLN A 17 16.14 10.77 -9.44
N ARG A 18 16.48 10.47 -10.69
CA ARG A 18 15.87 11.05 -11.88
C ARG A 18 14.36 10.98 -11.76
N ALA A 19 13.71 12.09 -12.12
CA ALA A 19 12.27 12.19 -12.28
C ALA A 19 11.76 10.99 -13.09
N ALA A 20 10.92 10.16 -12.46
CA ALA A 20 10.10 9.20 -13.18
C ALA A 20 9.12 10.02 -14.05
N SER A 21 9.45 10.14 -15.32
CA SER A 21 8.55 10.61 -16.36
C SER A 21 7.32 9.71 -16.37
N GLY A 22 6.14 10.26 -16.10
CA GLY A 22 4.89 9.50 -16.29
C GLY A 22 3.73 9.75 -15.33
N VAL A 23 3.76 10.78 -14.47
CA VAL A 23 2.54 11.18 -13.74
C VAL A 23 1.75 12.14 -14.61
N GLU A 24 0.91 11.61 -15.49
CA GLU A 24 -0.27 12.36 -15.91
C GLU A 24 -1.16 12.56 -14.67
N PRO A 25 -1.72 13.75 -14.45
CA PRO A 25 -2.64 14.00 -13.35
C PRO A 25 -3.94 13.23 -13.60
N HIS A 26 -4.03 11.99 -13.11
CA HIS A 26 -5.29 11.24 -13.10
C HIS A 26 -6.18 11.71 -11.94
N VAL A 27 -6.69 12.93 -12.03
CA VAL A 27 -7.92 13.28 -11.31
C VAL A 27 -9.08 12.88 -12.22
N ASN A 28 -9.44 11.60 -12.22
CA ASN A 28 -10.67 11.16 -12.85
C ASN A 28 -11.83 11.44 -11.87
N LEU A 29 -12.57 12.52 -12.13
CA LEU A 29 -13.63 13.06 -11.26
C LEU A 29 -14.97 12.28 -11.34
N ASP A 30 -15.05 11.21 -12.15
CA ASP A 30 -16.33 10.56 -12.48
C ASP A 30 -16.66 9.29 -11.64
N ALA A 31 -15.78 8.83 -10.75
CA ALA A 31 -15.91 7.48 -10.16
C ALA A 31 -16.76 7.34 -8.87
N SER A 32 -17.41 8.41 -8.37
CA SER A 32 -18.04 8.40 -7.03
C SER A 32 -19.56 8.23 -7.02
N LEU A 33 -20.13 7.29 -7.77
CA LEU A 33 -21.54 6.90 -7.62
C LEU A 33 -21.71 5.40 -7.86
N SER A 34 -21.55 4.57 -6.82
CA SER A 34 -22.31 3.33 -6.53
C SER A 34 -21.54 2.42 -5.54
N ALA A 35 -21.86 2.49 -4.25
CA ALA A 35 -21.43 1.49 -3.26
C ALA A 35 -22.58 1.15 -2.30
N THR A 36 -23.13 -0.05 -2.48
CA THR A 36 -23.91 -0.82 -1.50
C THR A 36 -23.47 -2.27 -1.75
N GLY A 37 -22.84 -3.03 -0.86
CA GLY A 37 -22.97 -3.13 0.59
C GLY A 37 -23.57 -4.50 0.88
N GLN A 38 -22.85 -5.42 1.52
CA GLN A 38 -23.42 -6.47 2.38
C GLN A 38 -22.34 -7.32 3.08
N THR A 39 -22.52 -7.40 4.39
CA THR A 39 -21.91 -8.29 5.38
C THR A 39 -22.76 -9.56 5.54
N GLY A 40 -22.21 -10.67 6.07
CA GLY A 40 -23.06 -11.81 6.47
C GLY A 40 -22.36 -13.10 6.91
N ASN A 41 -22.12 -13.17 8.23
CA ASN A 41 -21.93 -14.27 9.19
C ASN A 41 -22.16 -15.77 8.87
N ALA A 42 -21.54 -16.55 9.78
CA ALA A 42 -21.51 -17.99 10.01
C ALA A 42 -22.76 -18.60 10.73
N ASP A 43 -22.62 -19.89 11.07
CA ASP A 43 -23.52 -20.88 11.72
C ASP A 43 -24.39 -21.69 10.72
N ILE A 44 -24.57 -23.01 10.82
CA ILE A 44 -25.17 -23.79 11.92
C ILE A 44 -24.83 -25.30 11.77
N ALA A 45 -24.70 -26.00 12.90
CA ALA A 45 -24.62 -27.46 13.03
C ALA A 45 -26.00 -28.14 13.20
N GLN A 46 -26.11 -29.42 12.79
CA GLN A 46 -26.86 -30.55 13.40
C GLN A 46 -27.54 -31.47 12.38
N GLN A 47 -27.28 -32.79 12.45
CA GLN A 47 -28.33 -33.80 12.51
C GLN A 47 -27.81 -35.19 12.91
N LEU A 48 -28.48 -35.82 13.88
CA LEU A 48 -28.33 -37.20 14.35
C LEU A 48 -29.55 -38.03 13.90
N GLY A 49 -29.33 -39.32 13.62
CA GLY A 49 -30.37 -40.33 13.49
C GLY A 49 -29.76 -41.75 13.46
N PRO A 50 -30.41 -42.78 14.03
CA PRO A 50 -29.73 -43.91 14.68
C PRO A 50 -29.71 -45.19 13.83
N THR A 51 -28.74 -46.09 14.02
CA THR A 51 -28.91 -47.50 13.64
C THR A 51 -28.13 -48.47 14.55
N VAL A 52 -28.95 -49.25 15.25
CA VAL A 52 -28.83 -50.60 15.83
C VAL A 52 -27.51 -51.35 15.60
N VAL A 53 -26.92 -51.76 16.72
CA VAL A 53 -25.79 -52.70 16.84
C VAL A 53 -26.32 -54.14 16.77
N VAL A 54 -25.80 -54.94 15.85
CA VAL A 54 -25.90 -56.40 15.89
C VAL A 54 -24.48 -56.96 16.00
N ALA A 55 -24.21 -57.64 17.11
CA ALA A 55 -22.96 -58.30 17.40
C ALA A 55 -22.80 -59.59 16.56
N VAL A 56 -21.64 -59.76 15.94
CA VAL A 56 -21.17 -61.03 15.38
C VAL A 56 -20.08 -61.58 16.31
N PRO A 57 -20.10 -62.87 16.69
CA PRO A 57 -19.07 -63.43 17.56
C PRO A 57 -17.74 -63.57 16.81
N ALA A 58 -16.66 -63.29 17.52
CA ALA A 58 -15.28 -63.37 17.05
C ALA A 58 -14.89 -64.79 16.62
N ALA A 59 -14.24 -64.90 15.47
CA ALA A 59 -13.49 -66.08 15.05
C ALA A 59 -12.09 -66.09 15.72
N PRO A 60 -11.52 -67.27 16.01
CA PRO A 60 -10.31 -67.41 16.82
C PRO A 60 -9.06 -67.07 16.00
N GLY A 61 -8.30 -66.09 16.48
CA GLY A 61 -7.03 -65.68 15.87
C GLY A 61 -6.44 -64.37 16.40
N GLU A 62 -6.80 -63.96 17.62
CA GLU A 62 -6.17 -62.80 18.27
C GLU A 62 -4.66 -63.02 18.36
N LYS A 63 -3.92 -62.20 17.61
CA LYS A 63 -2.53 -61.92 17.93
C LYS A 63 -2.53 -60.99 19.14
N LEU A 64 -1.94 -61.46 20.22
CA LEU A 64 -1.95 -60.82 21.54
C LEU A 64 -0.98 -59.63 21.69
N PHE A 65 -0.39 -59.13 20.58
CA PHE A 65 0.54 -57.99 20.54
C PHE A 65 0.42 -57.22 19.21
N ASP A 66 0.51 -55.89 19.28
CA ASP A 66 0.67 -55.02 18.11
C ASP A 66 2.09 -55.19 17.54
N ASP A 67 2.24 -56.03 16.51
CA ASP A 67 3.45 -56.04 15.69
C ASP A 67 3.57 -54.63 15.04
N PRO A 68 4.68 -53.88 15.23
CA PRO A 68 4.87 -52.64 14.49
C PRO A 68 4.78 -52.93 12.99
N PRO A 69 4.19 -52.04 12.18
CA PRO A 69 4.03 -52.28 10.75
C PRO A 69 5.40 -52.66 10.16
N PRO A 70 5.44 -53.65 9.23
CA PRO A 70 6.70 -54.11 8.66
C PRO A 70 7.46 -52.89 8.18
N ARG A 71 8.74 -52.77 8.59
CA ARG A 71 9.61 -51.69 8.15
C ARG A 71 9.45 -51.58 6.64
N GLU A 72 8.91 -50.48 6.14
CA GLU A 72 8.98 -50.12 4.72
C GLU A 72 10.47 -49.91 4.39
N GLY A 73 11.23 -51.01 4.35
CA GLY A 73 12.65 -51.06 4.06
C GLY A 73 12.88 -50.99 2.57
N GLY A 74 12.27 -50.00 1.94
CA GLY A 74 12.39 -49.75 0.51
C GLY A 74 12.65 -48.28 0.25
N TRP A 75 13.25 -47.99 -0.90
CA TRP A 75 13.58 -46.65 -1.39
C TRP A 75 12.46 -45.60 -1.21
N LYS A 76 11.20 -46.03 -1.11
CA LYS A 76 10.03 -45.17 -0.86
C LYS A 76 10.01 -44.52 0.53
N GLY A 77 10.43 -45.23 1.58
CA GLY A 77 10.51 -44.68 2.94
C GLY A 77 11.65 -43.67 3.06
N LEU A 78 12.80 -43.99 2.47
CA LEU A 78 13.92 -43.06 2.31
C LEU A 78 13.53 -41.85 1.46
N ALA A 79 12.80 -42.03 0.37
CA ALA A 79 12.31 -40.94 -0.46
C ALA A 79 11.35 -40.02 0.30
N ARG A 80 10.42 -40.57 1.10
CA ARG A 80 9.54 -39.75 1.96
C ARG A 80 10.34 -38.99 3.02
N LEU A 81 11.33 -39.61 3.64
CA LEU A 81 12.20 -38.97 4.63
C LEU A 81 13.06 -37.86 3.99
N LEU A 82 13.68 -38.14 2.83
CA LEU A 82 14.47 -37.16 2.09
C LEU A 82 13.61 -36.03 1.55
N GLN A 83 12.37 -36.29 1.11
CA GLN A 83 11.45 -35.24 0.68
C GLN A 83 11.00 -34.38 1.87
N ALA A 84 10.76 -34.98 3.03
CA ALA A 84 10.39 -34.27 4.26
C ALA A 84 11.57 -33.49 4.87
N MET A 85 12.81 -33.94 4.66
CA MET A 85 14.04 -33.27 5.09
C MET A 85 14.71 -32.45 3.99
N SER A 86 14.16 -32.44 2.77
CA SER A 86 14.66 -31.57 1.71
C SER A 86 14.35 -30.16 2.17
N PRO A 87 15.35 -29.31 2.46
CA PRO A 87 15.05 -27.92 2.65
C PRO A 87 14.43 -27.49 1.33
N GLY A 88 13.17 -27.04 1.35
CA GLY A 88 12.56 -26.34 0.23
C GLY A 88 13.28 -25.02 0.08
N VAL A 89 14.54 -25.06 -0.36
CA VAL A 89 15.28 -23.88 -0.78
C VAL A 89 14.61 -23.52 -2.08
N ASP A 90 13.77 -22.50 -2.01
CA ASP A 90 13.28 -21.82 -3.20
C ASP A 90 14.52 -21.42 -4.02
N THR A 91 14.78 -22.17 -5.08
CA THR A 91 15.92 -21.94 -5.99
C THR A 91 15.62 -20.84 -6.98
N SER A 92 14.43 -20.21 -6.90
CA SER A 92 14.20 -18.96 -7.60
C SER A 92 15.15 -17.91 -7.05
N ILE A 93 15.75 -17.14 -7.96
CA ILE A 93 16.55 -15.98 -7.56
C ILE A 93 15.55 -15.01 -6.90
N PRO A 94 15.72 -14.69 -5.60
CA PRO A 94 14.81 -13.77 -4.95
C PRO A 94 14.85 -12.44 -5.68
N MET A 95 13.67 -11.88 -5.98
CA MET A 95 13.58 -10.59 -6.67
C MET A 95 14.31 -9.52 -5.87
N THR A 96 15.04 -8.66 -6.57
CA THR A 96 15.66 -7.49 -5.94
C THR A 96 14.58 -6.52 -5.47
N PRO A 97 14.86 -5.65 -4.48
CA PRO A 97 13.91 -4.64 -4.05
C PRO A 97 13.34 -3.80 -5.21
N SER A 98 14.18 -3.40 -6.17
CA SER A 98 13.76 -2.66 -7.36
C SER A 98 12.77 -3.47 -8.21
N GLN A 99 13.06 -4.75 -8.48
CA GLN A 99 12.18 -5.60 -9.28
C GLN A 99 10.80 -5.77 -8.62
N ILE A 100 10.75 -5.84 -7.29
CA ILE A 100 9.50 -5.90 -6.53
C ILE A 100 8.72 -4.60 -6.71
N THR A 101 9.37 -3.44 -6.52
CA THR A 101 8.71 -2.13 -6.67
C THR A 101 8.28 -1.84 -8.11
N ASP A 102 9.04 -2.30 -9.11
CA ASP A 102 8.71 -2.16 -10.54
C ASP A 102 7.47 -2.97 -10.88
N ARG A 103 7.38 -4.21 -10.39
CA ARG A 103 6.21 -5.05 -10.56
C ARG A 103 4.96 -4.45 -9.89
N ILE A 104 5.10 -3.96 -8.66
CA ILE A 104 4.01 -3.28 -7.94
C ILE A 104 3.53 -2.07 -8.75
N SER A 105 4.46 -1.28 -9.30
CA SER A 105 4.12 -0.12 -10.12
C SER A 105 3.35 -0.54 -11.38
N ALA A 106 3.80 -1.56 -12.10
CA ALA A 106 3.10 -2.09 -13.27
C ALA A 106 1.68 -2.60 -12.94
N MET A 107 1.48 -3.22 -11.77
CA MET A 107 0.15 -3.63 -11.31
C MET A 107 -0.76 -2.42 -11.09
N MET A 108 -0.26 -1.37 -10.42
CA MET A 108 -1.02 -0.13 -10.21
C MET A 108 -1.34 0.58 -11.53
N ASP A 109 -0.41 0.62 -12.47
CA ASP A 109 -0.61 1.22 -13.80
C ASP A 109 -1.66 0.43 -14.61
N SER A 110 -1.83 -0.86 -14.32
CA SER A 110 -2.88 -1.73 -14.87
C SER A 110 -4.20 -1.66 -14.08
N GLY A 111 -4.32 -0.77 -13.09
CA GLY A 111 -5.50 -0.61 -12.24
C GLY A 111 -5.68 -1.72 -11.18
N GLN A 112 -4.72 -2.64 -11.03
CA GLN A 112 -4.77 -3.76 -10.09
C GLN A 112 -4.38 -3.33 -8.66
N TYR A 113 -4.98 -2.26 -8.16
CA TYR A 113 -4.59 -1.65 -6.89
C TYR A 113 -4.78 -2.58 -5.67
N ALA A 114 -5.81 -3.44 -5.68
CA ALA A 114 -6.06 -4.37 -4.59
C ALA A 114 -4.96 -5.45 -4.49
N GLU A 115 -4.58 -6.02 -5.64
CA GLU A 115 -3.51 -7.01 -5.71
C GLU A 115 -2.15 -6.37 -5.37
N ALA A 116 -1.92 -5.14 -5.87
CA ALA A 116 -0.72 -4.38 -5.55
C ALA A 116 -0.61 -4.14 -4.03
N LEU A 117 -1.71 -3.73 -3.38
CA LEU A 117 -1.73 -3.48 -1.94
C LEU A 117 -1.44 -4.76 -1.13
N ASP A 118 -1.99 -5.89 -1.53
CA ASP A 118 -1.72 -7.19 -0.89
C ASP A 118 -0.24 -7.61 -1.03
N VAL A 119 0.36 -7.41 -2.21
CA VAL A 119 1.80 -7.64 -2.41
C VAL A 119 2.65 -6.70 -1.56
N ILE A 120 2.27 -5.41 -1.49
CA ILE A 120 2.95 -4.41 -0.67
C ILE A 120 2.91 -4.80 0.82
N ASP A 121 1.73 -5.13 1.36
CA ASP A 121 1.54 -5.46 2.76
C ASP A 121 2.31 -6.72 3.16
N ARG A 122 2.31 -7.76 2.31
CA ARG A 122 3.15 -8.95 2.51
C ARG A 122 4.64 -8.60 2.55
N ARG A 123 5.09 -7.71 1.66
CA ARG A 123 6.51 -7.32 1.62
C ARG A 123 6.92 -6.51 2.84
N ILE A 124 6.07 -5.61 3.32
CA ILE A 124 6.30 -4.87 4.57
C ILE A 124 6.42 -5.85 5.73
N ALA A 125 5.45 -6.76 5.89
CA ALA A 125 5.45 -7.75 6.97
C ALA A 125 6.69 -8.67 6.93
N GLN A 126 7.13 -9.09 5.74
CA GLN A 126 8.36 -9.87 5.59
C GLN A 126 9.59 -9.10 6.09
N ARG A 127 9.73 -7.83 5.72
CA ARG A 127 10.89 -7.02 6.14
C ARG A 127 10.88 -6.75 7.64
N GLU A 128 9.71 -6.55 8.22
CA GLU A 128 9.54 -6.44 9.68
C GLU A 128 9.96 -7.73 10.39
N ALA A 129 9.55 -8.90 9.87
CA ALA A 129 9.94 -10.20 10.40
C ALA A 129 11.45 -10.48 10.26
N GLU A 130 12.08 -9.97 9.19
CA GLU A 130 13.54 -10.00 8.97
C GLU A 130 14.30 -9.02 9.88
N MET A 131 13.61 -8.26 10.76
CA MET A 131 14.16 -7.20 11.60
C MET A 131 14.95 -6.17 10.77
N ALA A 132 14.48 -5.88 9.56
CA ALA A 132 15.08 -4.86 8.72
C ALA A 132 14.93 -3.49 9.39
N MET A 133 16.04 -2.88 9.79
CA MET A 133 16.07 -1.66 10.60
C MET A 133 15.55 -0.41 9.89
N ALA A 134 15.41 -0.43 8.55
CA ALA A 134 15.02 0.72 7.74
C ALA A 134 13.70 0.47 7.01
N ASN A 135 12.73 1.35 7.25
CA ASN A 135 11.48 1.40 6.49
C ASN A 135 11.80 1.73 5.02
N ASP A 136 11.26 0.92 4.12
CA ASP A 136 11.37 1.17 2.69
C ASP A 136 10.37 2.28 2.32
N VAL A 137 10.87 3.52 2.31
CA VAL A 137 10.09 4.72 2.03
C VAL A 137 9.35 4.61 0.69
N GLN A 138 9.99 4.01 -0.32
CA GLN A 138 9.36 3.79 -1.62
C GLN A 138 8.14 2.87 -1.48
N LEU A 139 8.28 1.76 -0.75
CA LEU A 139 7.17 0.84 -0.50
C LEU A 139 6.02 1.50 0.28
N LEU A 140 6.33 2.39 1.23
CA LEU A 140 5.33 3.19 1.93
C LEU A 140 4.58 4.13 0.96
N PHE A 141 5.26 4.78 0.02
CA PHE A 141 4.58 5.61 -0.99
C PHE A 141 3.67 4.79 -1.90
N LEU A 142 4.15 3.61 -2.36
CA LEU A 142 3.34 2.70 -3.18
C LEU A 142 2.09 2.25 -2.43
N ARG A 143 2.19 1.98 -1.12
CA ARG A 143 1.04 1.64 -0.28
C ARG A 143 -0.01 2.76 -0.25
N GLY A 144 0.42 4.00 -0.01
CA GLY A 144 -0.47 5.16 -0.01
C GLY A 144 -1.16 5.36 -1.36
N ARG A 145 -0.40 5.22 -2.46
CA ARG A 145 -0.94 5.30 -3.83
C ARG A 145 -1.95 4.20 -4.14
N ALA A 146 -1.68 2.96 -3.70
CA ALA A 146 -2.61 1.85 -3.87
C ALA A 146 -3.91 2.07 -3.09
N LEU A 147 -3.83 2.59 -1.86
CA LEU A 147 -5.02 2.99 -1.09
C LEU A 147 -5.83 4.08 -1.79
N SER A 148 -5.15 5.09 -2.34
CA SER A 148 -5.77 6.17 -3.12
C SER A 148 -6.47 5.64 -4.38
N GLY A 149 -5.79 4.78 -5.15
CA GLY A 149 -6.35 4.14 -6.35
C GLY A 149 -7.55 3.23 -6.09
N LEU A 150 -7.70 2.72 -4.86
CA LEU A 150 -8.88 1.99 -4.40
C LEU A 150 -10.03 2.90 -3.93
N GLY A 151 -9.87 4.22 -3.96
CA GLY A 151 -10.82 5.18 -3.38
C GLY A 151 -10.85 5.17 -1.85
N ARG A 152 -9.89 4.50 -1.20
CA ARG A 152 -9.79 4.41 0.27
C ARG A 152 -9.10 5.66 0.84
N HIS A 153 -9.61 6.83 0.51
CA HIS A 153 -8.98 8.14 0.81
C HIS A 153 -8.68 8.33 2.30
N ASN A 154 -9.58 7.93 3.20
CA ASN A 154 -9.33 8.05 4.65
C ASN A 154 -8.19 7.13 5.13
N ASP A 155 -7.98 5.98 4.51
CA ASP A 155 -6.87 5.08 4.83
C ASP A 155 -5.55 5.65 4.28
N ALA A 156 -5.58 6.19 3.06
CA ALA A 156 -4.46 6.90 2.45
C ALA A 156 -4.04 8.12 3.30
N ILE A 157 -4.98 8.92 3.79
CA ILE A 157 -4.73 10.04 4.70
C ILE A 157 -4.03 9.59 5.98
N ARG A 158 -4.55 8.56 6.66
CA ARG A 158 -3.93 8.03 7.88
C ARG A 158 -2.52 7.53 7.61
N HIS A 159 -2.32 6.87 6.47
CA HIS A 159 -1.02 6.37 6.04
C HIS A 159 -0.03 7.50 5.75
N TYR A 160 -0.42 8.52 4.99
CA TYR A 160 0.44 9.67 4.70
C TYR A 160 0.72 10.53 5.93
N LEU A 161 -0.24 10.72 6.84
CA LEU A 161 0.01 11.40 8.13
C LEU A 161 1.06 10.67 8.99
N ASN A 162 1.06 9.34 8.95
CA ASN A 162 2.11 8.57 9.61
C ASN A 162 3.46 8.77 8.92
N MET A 163 3.51 8.81 7.58
CA MET A 163 4.73 9.13 6.83
C MET A 163 5.26 10.54 7.13
N THR A 164 4.39 11.56 7.24
CA THR A 164 4.83 12.93 7.57
C THR A 164 5.39 13.05 8.99
N THR A 165 5.01 12.15 9.89
CA THR A 165 5.57 12.06 11.25
C THR A 165 6.95 11.40 11.24
N GLN A 166 7.12 10.36 10.42
CA GLN A 166 8.38 9.60 10.35
C GLN A 166 9.45 10.29 9.48
N PHE A 167 9.02 10.99 8.43
CA PHE A 167 9.87 11.61 7.42
C PHE A 167 9.44 13.06 7.16
N PRO A 168 9.50 13.94 8.18
CA PRO A 168 9.03 15.32 8.06
C PRO A 168 9.79 16.16 7.02
N GLU A 169 11.00 15.74 6.65
CA GLU A 169 11.87 16.35 5.64
C GLU A 169 11.45 16.04 4.19
N LEU A 170 10.62 15.01 3.99
CA LEU A 170 10.17 14.63 2.66
C LEU A 170 8.95 15.47 2.25
N PRO A 171 8.99 16.18 1.11
CA PRO A 171 7.83 16.95 0.64
C PRO A 171 6.71 16.07 0.05
N GLU A 172 7.03 14.86 -0.40
CA GLU A 172 6.10 13.97 -1.13
C GLU A 172 4.89 13.51 -0.28
N PRO A 173 5.02 13.10 1.01
CA PRO A 173 3.87 12.67 1.80
C PRO A 173 2.88 13.81 2.03
N TRP A 174 3.39 15.02 2.27
CA TRP A 174 2.57 16.23 2.40
C TRP A 174 1.82 16.57 1.10
N ASN A 175 2.49 16.46 -0.04
CA ASN A 175 1.85 16.65 -1.34
C ASN A 175 0.77 15.60 -1.62
N ASN A 176 1.03 14.32 -1.33
CA ASN A 176 0.02 13.26 -1.53
C ASN A 176 -1.16 13.42 -0.56
N LEU A 177 -0.91 13.84 0.69
CA LEU A 177 -1.96 14.17 1.65
C LEU A 177 -2.89 15.28 1.11
N ALA A 178 -2.34 16.28 0.42
CA ALA A 178 -3.14 17.32 -0.20
C ALA A 178 -4.03 16.80 -1.33
N VAL A 179 -3.53 15.87 -2.15
CA VAL A 179 -4.32 15.20 -3.19
C VAL A 179 -5.50 14.45 -2.56
N GLU A 180 -5.28 13.71 -1.48
CA GLU A 180 -6.37 13.02 -0.78
C GLU A 180 -7.41 13.99 -0.19
N TYR A 181 -6.96 15.13 0.34
CA TYR A 181 -7.87 16.16 0.83
C TYR A 181 -8.69 16.81 -0.29
N VAL A 182 -8.10 17.05 -1.46
CA VAL A 182 -8.83 17.52 -2.64
C VAL A 182 -9.92 16.51 -3.04
N SER A 183 -9.60 15.22 -3.09
CA SER A 183 -10.57 14.16 -3.41
C SER A 183 -11.77 14.12 -2.44
N LEU A 184 -11.59 14.61 -1.21
CA LEU A 184 -12.65 14.74 -0.21
C LEU A 184 -13.27 16.14 -0.11
N GLY A 185 -12.92 17.07 -1.01
CA GLY A 185 -13.41 18.46 -0.99
C GLY A 185 -12.85 19.33 0.15
N LYS A 186 -11.83 18.84 0.85
CA LYS A 186 -11.20 19.48 2.03
C LYS A 186 -10.12 20.47 1.61
N LEU A 187 -10.49 21.49 0.83
CA LEU A 187 -9.55 22.40 0.17
C LEU A 187 -8.60 23.13 1.13
N ASP A 188 -9.07 23.50 2.32
CA ASP A 188 -8.26 24.24 3.29
C ASP A 188 -7.17 23.34 3.90
N MET A 189 -7.49 22.09 4.21
CA MET A 189 -6.50 21.10 4.65
C MET A 189 -5.51 20.75 3.52
N ALA A 190 -5.97 20.71 2.27
CA ALA A 190 -5.09 20.51 1.13
C ALA A 190 -4.08 21.66 0.99
N HIS A 191 -4.53 22.91 1.16
CA HIS A 191 -3.65 24.07 1.15
C HIS A 191 -2.58 23.99 2.24
N ASP A 192 -2.97 23.69 3.49
CA ASP A 192 -2.04 23.57 4.62
C ASP A 192 -1.00 22.46 4.38
N ALA A 193 -1.43 21.30 3.88
CA ALA A 193 -0.52 20.21 3.53
C ALA A 193 0.49 20.63 2.44
N LEU A 194 0.06 21.39 1.42
CA LEU A 194 0.98 21.90 0.39
C LEU A 194 1.92 22.98 0.92
N GLN A 195 1.51 23.77 1.90
CA GLN A 195 2.43 24.67 2.60
C GLN A 195 3.52 23.89 3.32
N MET A 196 3.19 22.76 3.96
CA MET A 196 4.18 21.90 4.59
C MET A 196 5.12 21.25 3.56
N ALA A 197 4.59 20.80 2.42
CA ALA A 197 5.43 20.27 1.33
C ALA A 197 6.44 21.31 0.83
N LEU A 198 6.00 22.56 0.63
CA LEU A 198 6.85 23.66 0.18
C LEU A 198 7.78 24.20 1.27
N ALA A 199 7.44 24.02 2.55
CA ALA A 199 8.35 24.29 3.66
C ALA A 199 9.50 23.28 3.70
N ALA A 200 9.21 21.99 3.45
CA ALA A 200 10.22 20.94 3.35
C ALA A 200 11.11 21.12 2.10
N ASN A 201 10.52 21.47 0.95
CA ASN A 201 11.25 21.78 -0.27
C ASN A 201 10.56 22.90 -1.08
N PRO A 202 11.06 24.15 -1.00
CA PRO A 202 10.47 25.28 -1.74
C PRO A 202 10.50 25.13 -3.27
N ALA A 203 11.42 24.31 -3.80
CA ALA A 203 11.59 24.09 -5.22
C ALA A 203 10.85 22.83 -5.73
N TYR A 204 9.97 22.22 -4.91
CA TYR A 204 9.25 21.00 -5.28
C TYR A 204 8.13 21.27 -6.30
N PRO A 205 8.29 20.93 -7.59
CA PRO A 205 7.39 21.42 -8.64
C PRO A 205 5.96 20.89 -8.53
N ALA A 206 5.80 19.64 -8.08
CA ALA A 206 4.49 19.02 -7.91
C ALA A 206 3.64 19.78 -6.87
N ALA A 207 4.24 20.15 -5.73
CA ALA A 207 3.52 20.93 -4.72
C ALA A 207 3.22 22.36 -5.19
N GLN A 208 4.09 23.00 -5.98
CA GLN A 208 3.81 24.31 -6.56
C GLN A 208 2.61 24.26 -7.52
N ALA A 209 2.57 23.25 -8.40
CA ALA A 209 1.46 23.03 -9.32
C ALA A 209 0.15 22.74 -8.57
N ASN A 210 0.19 21.80 -7.62
CA ASN A 210 -0.97 21.44 -6.80
C ASN A 210 -1.48 22.63 -5.96
N MET A 211 -0.59 23.50 -5.45
CA MET A 211 -0.97 24.73 -4.76
C MET A 211 -1.71 25.69 -5.68
N GLY A 212 -1.29 25.80 -6.93
CA GLY A 212 -2.02 26.57 -7.95
C GLY A 212 -3.45 26.07 -8.14
N TRP A 213 -3.62 24.75 -8.32
CA TRP A 213 -4.93 24.12 -8.46
C TRP A 213 -5.82 24.30 -7.23
N VAL A 214 -5.27 24.07 -6.03
CA VAL A 214 -6.01 24.25 -4.77
C VAL A 214 -6.47 25.70 -4.59
N ARG A 215 -5.60 26.68 -4.89
CA ARG A 215 -5.97 28.11 -4.83
C ARG A 215 -7.05 28.46 -5.84
N LEU A 216 -7.00 27.89 -7.04
CA LEU A 216 -8.03 28.08 -8.06
C LEU A 216 -9.39 27.52 -7.59
N MET A 217 -9.40 26.33 -6.98
CA MET A 217 -10.61 25.74 -6.40
C MET A 217 -11.15 26.56 -5.22
N GLN A 218 -10.28 27.07 -4.35
CA GLN A 218 -10.67 27.96 -3.25
C GLN A 218 -11.24 29.28 -3.76
N ALA A 219 -10.64 29.87 -4.80
CA ALA A 219 -11.14 31.09 -5.44
C ALA A 219 -12.53 30.88 -6.04
N ARG A 220 -12.73 29.78 -6.78
CA ARG A 220 -14.05 29.38 -7.30
C ARG A 220 -15.09 29.29 -6.18
N ARG A 221 -14.80 28.53 -5.11
CA ARG A 221 -15.68 28.39 -3.94
C ARG A 221 -16.02 29.74 -3.32
N SER A 222 -15.06 30.66 -3.25
CA SER A 222 -15.26 32.01 -2.73
C SER A 222 -16.23 32.82 -3.60
N PHE A 223 -16.07 32.79 -4.93
CA PHE A 223 -16.96 33.48 -5.86
C PHE A 223 -18.38 32.91 -5.84
N GLU A 224 -18.52 31.58 -5.76
CA GLU A 224 -19.81 30.90 -5.64
C GLU A 224 -20.55 31.29 -4.35
N ASN A 225 -19.82 31.52 -3.26
CA ASN A 225 -20.38 31.97 -1.98
C ASN A 225 -20.75 33.47 -1.96
N ALA A 226 -20.39 34.24 -3.00
CA ALA A 226 -20.64 35.68 -3.08
C ALA A 226 -21.37 36.10 -4.39
N PRO A 227 -22.52 35.49 -4.75
CA PRO A 227 -23.15 35.66 -6.07
C PRO A 227 -23.70 37.07 -6.37
N GLY A 228 -23.76 37.94 -5.35
CA GLY A 228 -24.14 39.35 -5.47
C GLY A 228 -22.96 40.32 -5.64
N ALA A 229 -21.72 39.85 -5.45
CA ALA A 229 -20.55 40.69 -5.67
C ALA A 229 -20.35 40.93 -7.19
N PRO A 230 -19.99 42.17 -7.61
CA PRO A 230 -19.75 42.46 -9.02
C PRO A 230 -18.72 41.50 -9.63
N GLY A 231 -19.08 40.87 -10.75
CA GLY A 231 -18.20 39.94 -11.47
C GLY A 231 -18.05 38.54 -10.86
N ALA A 232 -18.59 38.26 -9.66
CA ALA A 232 -18.38 36.97 -8.99
C ALA A 232 -18.92 35.77 -9.79
N ARG A 233 -20.11 35.88 -10.39
CA ARG A 233 -20.67 34.78 -11.22
C ARG A 233 -19.79 34.46 -12.42
N GLN A 234 -19.35 35.49 -13.14
CA GLN A 234 -18.45 35.34 -14.29
C GLN A 234 -17.11 34.73 -13.87
N ALA A 235 -16.54 35.16 -12.73
CA ALA A 235 -15.30 34.60 -12.21
C ALA A 235 -15.47 33.13 -11.78
N ALA A 236 -16.59 32.76 -11.17
CA ALA A 236 -16.92 31.37 -10.86
C ALA A 236 -17.01 30.50 -12.13
N GLU A 237 -17.66 30.99 -13.17
CA GLU A 237 -17.77 30.31 -14.47
C GLU A 237 -16.40 30.13 -15.14
N GLN A 238 -15.56 31.17 -15.16
CA GLN A 238 -14.22 31.13 -15.74
C GLN A 238 -13.30 30.16 -15.00
N THR A 239 -13.32 30.20 -13.66
CA THR A 239 -12.51 29.28 -12.85
C THR A 239 -12.99 27.84 -12.98
N ALA A 240 -14.31 27.60 -13.08
CA ALA A 240 -14.86 26.28 -13.36
C ALA A 240 -14.46 25.74 -14.75
N GLU A 241 -14.37 26.61 -15.76
CA GLU A 241 -13.90 26.23 -17.09
C GLU A 241 -12.43 25.81 -17.09
N ILE A 242 -11.57 26.52 -16.36
CA ILE A 242 -10.15 26.13 -16.23
C ILE A 242 -10.02 24.77 -15.55
N LEU A 243 -10.83 24.49 -14.53
CA LEU A 243 -10.81 23.22 -13.79
C LEU A 243 -11.35 22.02 -14.58
N ARG A 244 -12.02 22.24 -15.72
CA ARG A 244 -12.56 21.17 -16.58
C ARG A 244 -11.62 20.72 -17.71
N ARG A 245 -10.54 21.46 -17.96
CA ARG A 245 -9.57 21.20 -19.03
C ARG A 245 -8.44 20.32 -18.55
#